data_AF-A0A0G3V002-F1
#
_entry.id   AF-A0A0G3V002-F1
#
_cell.length_a   1.000
_cell.length_b   1.000
_cell.length_c   1.000
_cell.angle_alpha   90.00
_cell.angle_beta   90.00
_cell.angle_gamma   90.00
#
_symmetry.space_group_name_H-M   'P 1'
#
loop_
_entity.id
_entity.type
_entity.pdbx_description
1 polymer ?
#
loop_
_entity_poly.entity_id
_entity_poly.type
_entity_poly.pdbx_seq_one_letter_code
_entity_poly.pdbx_strand_id
1 'polypeptide(L)'
;MSKKIDAGINAVKAIRDLLQIDDEWAVDTKRGFTWWSYRLAQHVVADPPQKWEDGMETSAVRIWTEILRDVDLTQENIDAVQALNIAETMSALVIDPKTRTLNACCTVLFHNENAPELTPITGMAAIIQNCEAHAIAQTLAGVLGVPTAESQHPKSGERPEADEMLLIERNLGLGIPEAATTFAGDLIGVVPEFAMSHGLFAMGGDDACTLEVPYTGSKPSMMTMLEGSPGESALVQMGTEEDHPRIGSGVHFRLALPHLFDSPGDAATSANDLNHHFAMIESDATFLGAWCVDPTSNEASIIYTSFYPDVLARPGVLQNAAFQLARLSQVSQEFFGDEWTG
;
A
#
# COMPACT_ATOMS: atom_id res chain seq x y z
N MET A 1 -5.43 26.74 -26.28
CA MET A 1 -5.58 25.37 -25.74
C MET A 1 -5.03 25.41 -24.33
N SER A 2 -5.88 25.22 -23.32
CA SER A 2 -5.42 25.10 -21.92
C SER A 2 -4.46 23.92 -21.84
N LYS A 3 -3.26 24.13 -21.29
CA LYS A 3 -2.28 23.06 -21.10
C LYS A 3 -2.89 22.10 -20.09
N LYS A 4 -3.31 20.92 -20.56
CA LYS A 4 -3.96 19.91 -19.71
C LYS A 4 -3.03 19.61 -18.53
N ILE A 5 -3.57 19.73 -17.33
CA ILE A 5 -2.82 19.57 -16.09
C ILE A 5 -2.63 18.08 -15.85
N ASP A 6 -1.38 17.62 -15.81
CA ASP A 6 -0.99 16.24 -15.54
C ASP A 6 -1.01 16.00 -14.03
N ALA A 7 -2.03 15.29 -13.54
CA ALA A 7 -2.26 15.07 -12.11
C ALA A 7 -1.08 14.37 -11.43
N GLY A 8 -0.45 13.40 -12.10
CA GLY A 8 0.67 12.66 -11.54
C GLY A 8 1.93 13.51 -11.39
N ILE A 9 2.31 14.30 -12.40
CA ILE A 9 3.47 15.20 -12.29
C ILE A 9 3.24 16.24 -11.18
N ASN A 10 2.01 16.75 -11.04
CA ASN A 10 1.68 17.68 -9.97
C ASN A 10 1.75 17.02 -8.60
N ALA A 11 1.24 15.80 -8.46
CA ALA A 11 1.31 15.04 -7.21
C ALA A 11 2.76 14.78 -6.81
N VAL A 12 3.63 14.34 -7.73
CA VAL A 12 5.07 14.14 -7.48
C VAL A 12 5.72 15.42 -6.95
N LYS A 13 5.44 16.57 -7.56
CA LYS A 13 5.98 17.86 -7.10
C LYS A 13 5.45 18.22 -5.72
N ALA A 14 4.15 18.09 -5.51
CA ALA A 14 3.53 18.39 -4.23
C ALA A 14 4.04 17.47 -3.11
N ILE A 15 4.33 16.19 -3.40
CA ILE A 15 4.97 15.26 -2.46
C ILE A 15 6.39 15.71 -2.14
N ARG A 16 7.20 16.07 -3.15
CA ARG A 16 8.56 16.57 -2.92
C ARG A 16 8.57 17.83 -2.06
N ASP A 17 7.69 18.78 -2.37
CA ASP A 17 7.55 20.04 -1.64
C ASP A 17 7.08 19.79 -0.19
N LEU A 18 6.12 18.88 -0.01
CA LEU A 18 5.61 18.48 1.31
C LEU A 18 6.70 17.84 2.18
N LEU A 19 7.53 16.98 1.59
CA LEU A 19 8.62 16.30 2.26
C LEU A 19 9.89 17.16 2.40
N GLN A 20 9.89 18.37 1.83
CA GLN A 20 11.02 19.31 1.86
C GLN A 20 12.35 18.67 1.41
N ILE A 21 12.30 17.83 0.37
CA ILE A 21 13.47 17.08 -0.09
C ILE A 21 14.52 18.04 -0.68
N ASP A 22 15.73 17.98 -0.11
CA ASP A 22 16.88 18.74 -0.59
C ASP A 22 17.30 18.35 -2.01
N ASP A 23 17.42 19.35 -2.89
CA ASP A 23 17.90 19.18 -4.26
C ASP A 23 19.31 18.56 -4.35
N GLU A 24 20.12 18.70 -3.29
CA GLU A 24 21.46 18.10 -3.21
C GLU A 24 21.42 16.56 -3.18
N TRP A 25 20.35 15.99 -2.63
CA TRP A 25 20.20 14.55 -2.39
C TRP A 25 19.13 13.91 -3.28
N ALA A 26 18.62 14.64 -4.27
CA ALA A 26 17.62 14.16 -5.20
C ALA A 26 18.04 14.38 -6.66
N VAL A 27 17.71 13.41 -7.52
CA VAL A 27 17.90 13.50 -8.97
C VAL A 27 16.55 13.50 -9.65
N ASP A 28 16.27 14.55 -10.41
CA ASP A 28 15.08 14.62 -11.25
C ASP A 28 15.11 13.58 -12.38
N THR A 29 13.97 12.94 -12.60
CA THR A 29 13.69 12.16 -13.79
C THR A 29 12.64 12.87 -14.66
N LYS A 30 12.26 12.29 -15.80
CA LYS A 30 11.29 12.90 -16.71
C LYS A 30 9.92 13.16 -16.06
N ARG A 31 9.50 12.31 -15.11
CA ARG A 31 8.18 12.35 -14.47
C ARG A 31 8.24 12.08 -12.95
N GLY A 32 9.39 12.31 -12.33
CA GLY A 32 9.67 11.82 -10.99
C GLY A 32 10.99 12.34 -10.45
N PHE A 33 11.43 11.75 -9.36
CA PHE A 33 12.77 11.92 -8.81
C PHE A 33 13.22 10.65 -8.09
N THR A 34 14.53 10.51 -7.92
CA THR A 34 15.15 9.54 -7.01
C THR A 34 15.77 10.32 -5.85
N TRP A 35 15.54 9.89 -4.62
CA TRP A 35 16.02 10.52 -3.39
C TRP A 35 16.90 9.57 -2.58
N TRP A 36 18.06 10.06 -2.14
CA TRP A 36 18.95 9.39 -1.21
C TRP A 36 18.83 10.04 0.17
N SER A 37 17.84 9.60 0.94
CA SER A 37 17.68 10.00 2.36
C SER A 37 18.88 9.55 3.21
N TYR A 38 19.50 8.42 2.86
CA TYR A 38 20.79 8.00 3.44
C TYR A 38 21.55 7.01 2.54
N ARG A 39 21.21 5.73 2.58
CA ARG A 39 21.96 4.63 1.93
C ARG A 39 21.19 3.96 0.80
N LEU A 40 19.87 3.93 0.91
CA LEU A 40 18.99 3.36 -0.09
C LEU A 40 18.46 4.44 -1.03
N ALA A 41 18.21 4.06 -2.29
CA ALA A 41 17.54 4.91 -3.25
C ALA A 41 16.03 4.71 -3.16
N GLN A 42 15.29 5.79 -2.92
CA GLN A 42 13.84 5.82 -3.06
C GLN A 42 13.47 6.55 -4.34
N HIS A 43 12.51 6.02 -5.09
CA HIS A 43 12.04 6.59 -6.33
C HIS A 43 10.57 6.99 -6.19
N VAL A 44 10.22 8.19 -6.65
CA VAL A 44 8.86 8.69 -6.69
C VAL A 44 8.57 9.11 -8.13
N VAL A 45 7.76 8.33 -8.83
CA VAL A 45 7.58 8.47 -10.29
C VAL A 45 6.11 8.41 -10.66
N ALA A 46 5.67 9.38 -11.46
CA ALA A 46 4.37 9.36 -12.10
C ALA A 46 4.43 8.64 -13.46
N ASP A 47 3.52 7.71 -13.69
CA ASP A 47 3.31 7.12 -15.00
C ASP A 47 2.47 8.02 -15.90
N PRO A 48 2.47 7.83 -17.23
CA PRO A 48 1.65 8.65 -18.12
C PRO A 48 0.16 8.57 -17.77
N PRO A 49 -0.62 9.66 -17.93
CA PRO A 49 -2.05 9.60 -17.66
C PRO A 49 -2.77 8.57 -18.54
N GLN A 50 -3.59 7.74 -17.92
CA GLN A 50 -4.46 6.78 -18.58
C GLN A 50 -5.89 7.32 -18.60
N LYS A 51 -6.59 7.09 -19.72
CA LYS A 51 -7.97 7.50 -19.92
C LYS A 51 -8.90 6.34 -19.63
N TRP A 52 -9.94 6.62 -18.89
CA TRP A 52 -11.01 5.69 -18.54
C TRP A 52 -12.21 5.86 -19.47
N GLU A 53 -13.09 4.86 -19.51
CA GLU A 53 -14.28 4.88 -20.36
C GLU A 53 -15.24 6.04 -20.04
N ASP A 54 -15.27 6.46 -18.77
CA ASP A 54 -16.05 7.60 -18.28
C ASP A 54 -15.44 8.97 -18.64
N GLY A 55 -14.27 8.98 -19.27
CA GLY A 55 -13.53 10.18 -19.66
C GLY A 55 -12.64 10.76 -18.55
N MET A 56 -12.60 10.15 -17.37
CA MET A 56 -11.62 10.50 -16.32
C MET A 56 -10.21 10.19 -16.82
N GLU A 57 -9.25 11.01 -16.39
CA GLU A 57 -7.82 10.73 -16.57
C GLU A 57 -7.17 10.58 -15.21
N THR A 58 -6.58 9.40 -14.97
CA THR A 58 -5.79 9.16 -13.77
C THR A 58 -4.32 8.93 -14.14
N SER A 59 -3.44 9.20 -13.20
CA SER A 59 -2.02 8.95 -13.30
C SER A 59 -1.59 8.21 -12.05
N ALA A 60 -1.01 7.02 -12.21
CA ALA A 60 -0.39 6.32 -11.10
C ALA A 60 0.88 7.07 -10.67
N VAL A 61 1.06 7.24 -9.37
CA VAL A 61 2.32 7.64 -8.75
C VAL A 61 2.82 6.42 -7.99
N ARG A 62 3.95 5.88 -8.43
CA ARG A 62 4.66 4.78 -7.77
C ARG A 62 5.76 5.32 -6.88
N ILE A 63 5.88 4.69 -5.73
CA ILE A 63 6.96 4.91 -4.79
C ILE A 63 7.60 3.57 -4.49
N TRP A 64 8.89 3.45 -4.73
CA TRP A 64 9.62 2.26 -4.32
C TRP A 64 10.99 2.60 -3.74
N THR A 65 11.42 1.81 -2.77
CA THR A 65 12.75 1.91 -2.16
C THR A 65 13.48 0.59 -2.39
N GLU A 66 14.67 0.66 -2.99
CA GLU A 66 15.50 -0.52 -3.25
C GLU A 66 16.17 -0.97 -1.94
N ILE A 67 15.86 -2.19 -1.47
CA ILE A 67 16.33 -2.68 -0.16
C ILE A 67 17.49 -3.66 -0.35
N LEU A 68 17.28 -4.70 -1.16
CA LEU A 68 18.27 -5.75 -1.41
C LEU A 68 18.41 -6.00 -2.92
N ARG A 69 19.59 -6.52 -3.30
CA ARG A 69 19.89 -6.96 -4.67
C ARG A 69 20.35 -8.41 -4.67
N ASP A 70 20.36 -9.02 -5.85
CA ASP A 70 20.71 -10.42 -6.05
C ASP A 70 19.75 -11.41 -5.36
N VAL A 71 18.49 -11.01 -5.12
CA VAL A 71 17.47 -11.84 -4.49
C VAL A 71 16.85 -12.79 -5.51
N ASP A 72 16.97 -14.09 -5.27
CA ASP A 72 16.29 -15.13 -6.04
C ASP A 72 14.85 -15.35 -5.57
N LEU A 73 13.95 -15.66 -6.50
CA LEU A 73 12.56 -16.02 -6.20
C LEU A 73 12.49 -17.50 -5.75
N THR A 74 12.98 -17.79 -4.54
CA THR A 74 12.87 -19.09 -3.88
C THR A 74 11.75 -19.07 -2.85
N GLN A 75 11.18 -20.24 -2.53
CA GLN A 75 10.15 -20.33 -1.49
C GLN A 75 10.64 -19.80 -0.14
N GLU A 76 11.89 -20.09 0.25
CA GLU A 76 12.49 -19.59 1.49
C GLU A 76 12.53 -18.06 1.54
N ASN A 77 12.92 -17.40 0.44
CA ASN A 77 12.98 -15.95 0.36
C ASN A 77 11.57 -15.35 0.37
N ILE A 78 10.63 -15.96 -0.34
CA ILE A 78 9.21 -15.55 -0.34
C ILE A 78 8.66 -15.64 1.07
N ASP A 79 8.81 -16.77 1.76
CA ASP A 79 8.26 -16.98 3.11
C ASP A 79 8.82 -15.94 4.10
N ALA A 80 10.12 -15.64 4.02
CA ALA A 80 10.75 -14.63 4.85
C ALA A 80 10.21 -13.21 4.60
N VAL A 81 9.94 -12.87 3.33
CA VAL A 81 9.33 -11.58 2.96
C VAL A 81 7.87 -11.51 3.39
N GLN A 82 7.10 -12.59 3.22
CA GLN A 82 5.70 -12.65 3.61
C GLN A 82 5.51 -12.52 5.12
N ALA A 83 6.44 -13.07 5.92
CA ALA A 83 6.43 -12.89 7.37
C ALA A 83 6.54 -11.42 7.80
N LEU A 84 7.21 -10.58 7.00
CA LEU A 84 7.32 -9.14 7.25
C LEU A 84 6.11 -8.37 6.71
N ASN A 85 5.58 -8.76 5.55
CA ASN A 85 4.39 -8.12 4.96
C ASN A 85 3.15 -8.17 5.87
N ILE A 86 3.06 -9.09 6.83
CA ILE A 86 2.00 -9.11 7.86
C ILE A 86 1.96 -7.82 8.67
N ALA A 87 3.12 -7.21 8.92
CA ALA A 87 3.28 -6.01 9.74
C ALA A 87 3.69 -4.77 8.92
N GLU A 88 3.56 -4.81 7.59
CA GLU A 88 3.80 -3.63 6.77
C GLU A 88 2.66 -2.62 6.93
N THR A 89 2.99 -1.34 6.76
CA THR A 89 2.08 -0.23 7.05
C THR A 89 1.34 0.25 5.80
N MET A 90 2.00 1.04 4.97
CA MET A 90 1.45 1.66 3.76
C MET A 90 2.23 1.26 2.49
N SER A 91 2.96 0.14 2.57
CA SER A 91 3.76 -0.45 1.50
C SER A 91 3.71 -1.97 1.53
N ALA A 92 4.28 -2.59 0.50
CA ALA A 92 4.60 -4.01 0.49
C ALA A 92 6.06 -4.24 0.16
N LEU A 93 6.66 -5.25 0.78
CA LEU A 93 7.92 -5.83 0.35
C LEU A 93 7.66 -6.80 -0.79
N VAL A 94 8.36 -6.58 -1.91
CA VAL A 94 8.13 -7.28 -3.17
C VAL A 94 9.45 -7.76 -3.75
N ILE A 95 9.57 -9.07 -3.99
CA ILE A 95 10.67 -9.63 -4.76
C ILE A 95 10.33 -9.47 -6.25
N ASP A 96 11.11 -8.67 -6.97
CA ASP A 96 11.01 -8.57 -8.42
C ASP A 96 11.96 -9.59 -9.08
N PRO A 97 11.44 -10.66 -9.71
CA PRO A 97 12.27 -11.67 -10.35
C PRO A 97 13.03 -11.14 -11.57
N LYS A 98 12.57 -10.07 -12.22
CA LYS A 98 13.20 -9.52 -13.44
C LYS A 98 14.49 -8.78 -13.09
N THR A 99 14.46 -7.98 -12.04
CA THR A 99 15.61 -7.18 -11.58
C THR A 99 16.40 -7.88 -10.48
N ARG A 100 15.87 -8.96 -9.89
CA ARG A 100 16.44 -9.69 -8.74
C ARG A 100 16.63 -8.75 -7.53
N THR A 101 15.63 -7.92 -7.27
CA THR A 101 15.65 -6.94 -6.17
C THR A 101 14.50 -7.17 -5.23
N LEU A 102 14.73 -6.94 -3.94
CA LEU A 102 13.66 -6.73 -2.99
C LEU A 102 13.43 -5.23 -2.84
N ASN A 103 12.20 -4.79 -3.06
CA ASN A 103 11.79 -3.39 -2.93
C ASN A 103 10.65 -3.27 -1.93
N ALA A 104 10.61 -2.17 -1.17
CA ALA A 104 9.35 -1.71 -0.59
C ALA A 104 8.61 -0.87 -1.63
N CYS A 105 7.32 -1.11 -1.85
CA CYS A 105 6.54 -0.53 -2.94
C CYS A 105 5.18 -0.02 -2.47
N CYS A 106 4.72 1.09 -3.02
CA CYS A 106 3.31 1.50 -2.98
C CYS A 106 2.93 2.30 -4.23
N THR A 107 1.64 2.32 -4.56
CA THR A 107 1.10 2.95 -5.77
C THR A 107 -0.17 3.73 -5.42
N VAL A 108 -0.30 4.97 -5.87
CA VAL A 108 -1.51 5.78 -5.65
C VAL A 108 -2.01 6.37 -6.95
N LEU A 109 -3.31 6.26 -7.22
CA LEU A 109 -3.93 6.83 -8.41
C LEU A 109 -4.41 8.26 -8.19
N PHE A 110 -3.84 9.18 -8.97
CA PHE A 110 -4.18 10.60 -8.93
C PHE A 110 -5.02 11.03 -10.12
N HIS A 111 -6.11 11.73 -9.85
CA HIS A 111 -6.75 12.64 -10.79
C HIS A 111 -6.77 14.06 -10.20
N ASN A 112 -7.14 15.06 -10.99
CA ASN A 112 -7.03 16.45 -10.56
C ASN A 112 -7.90 16.79 -9.32
N GLU A 113 -8.98 16.04 -9.08
CA GLU A 113 -9.91 16.33 -7.99
C GLU A 113 -9.51 15.65 -6.68
N ASN A 114 -8.91 14.46 -6.71
CA ASN A 114 -8.45 13.76 -5.50
C ASN A 114 -7.05 14.19 -5.03
N ALA A 115 -6.28 14.87 -5.88
CA ALA A 115 -4.88 15.18 -5.59
C ALA A 115 -4.67 15.92 -4.26
N PRO A 116 -5.43 16.97 -3.91
CA PRO A 116 -5.25 17.65 -2.62
C PRO A 116 -5.43 16.74 -1.40
N GLU A 117 -6.32 15.75 -1.49
CA GLU A 117 -6.62 14.83 -0.38
C GLU A 117 -5.60 13.69 -0.29
N LEU A 118 -5.15 13.18 -1.44
CA LEU A 118 -4.23 12.04 -1.52
C LEU A 118 -2.77 12.43 -1.34
N THR A 119 -2.34 13.63 -1.77
CA THR A 119 -0.95 14.09 -1.59
C THR A 119 -0.41 13.91 -0.16
N PRO A 120 -1.09 14.33 0.91
CA PRO A 120 -0.59 14.11 2.27
C PRO A 120 -0.55 12.62 2.67
N ILE A 121 -1.48 11.79 2.18
CA ILE A 121 -1.47 10.33 2.43
C ILE A 121 -0.27 9.70 1.74
N THR A 122 -0.06 10.02 0.47
CA THR A 122 1.05 9.50 -0.33
C THR A 122 2.41 9.99 0.17
N GLY A 123 2.50 11.24 0.63
CA GLY A 123 3.71 11.75 1.28
C GLY A 123 4.04 10.99 2.56
N MET A 124 3.03 10.69 3.39
CA MET A 124 3.21 9.86 4.58
C MET A 124 3.64 8.43 4.23
N ALA A 125 3.00 7.81 3.23
CA ALA A 125 3.40 6.49 2.75
C ALA A 125 4.84 6.48 2.24
N ALA A 126 5.25 7.51 1.49
CA ALA A 126 6.62 7.63 0.99
C ALA A 126 7.65 7.67 2.13
N ILE A 127 7.41 8.49 3.16
CA ILE A 127 8.39 8.63 4.23
C ILE A 127 8.42 7.42 5.17
N ILE A 128 7.26 6.86 5.53
CA ILE A 128 7.20 5.64 6.35
C ILE A 128 7.90 4.50 5.63
N GLN A 129 7.59 4.28 4.34
CA GLN A 129 8.27 3.27 3.52
C GLN A 129 9.80 3.45 3.53
N ASN A 130 10.29 4.69 3.45
CA ASN A 130 11.72 4.99 3.45
C ASN A 130 12.38 4.65 4.81
N CYS A 131 11.71 4.99 5.91
CA CYS A 131 12.12 4.67 7.27
C CYS A 131 12.15 3.16 7.52
N GLU A 132 11.08 2.46 7.12
CA GLU A 132 10.95 1.01 7.30
C GLU A 132 12.00 0.26 6.49
N ALA A 133 12.21 0.64 5.23
CA ALA A 133 13.26 0.09 4.37
C ALA A 133 14.66 0.21 5.00
N HIS A 134 15.03 1.39 5.50
CA HIS A 134 16.32 1.60 6.16
C HIS A 134 16.45 0.81 7.47
N ALA A 135 15.36 0.66 8.23
CA ALA A 135 15.36 -0.08 9.49
C ALA A 135 15.55 -1.59 9.30
N ILE A 136 15.02 -2.17 8.22
CA ILE A 136 15.05 -3.63 8.00
C ILE A 136 16.19 -4.10 7.11
N ALA A 137 16.77 -3.24 6.25
CA ALA A 137 17.67 -3.65 5.17
C ALA A 137 18.83 -4.56 5.63
N GLN A 138 19.56 -4.17 6.68
CA GLN A 138 20.73 -4.93 7.15
C GLN A 138 20.33 -6.27 7.79
N THR A 139 19.24 -6.29 8.56
CA THR A 139 18.72 -7.54 9.14
C THR A 139 18.29 -8.50 8.05
N LEU A 140 17.53 -8.02 7.07
CA LEU A 140 17.00 -8.85 6.01
C LEU A 140 18.09 -9.35 5.05
N ALA A 141 19.11 -8.52 4.77
CA ALA A 141 20.32 -8.93 4.07
C ALA A 141 21.00 -10.12 4.76
N GLY A 142 21.12 -10.07 6.10
CA GLY A 142 21.67 -11.16 6.90
C GLY A 142 20.82 -12.43 6.88
N VAL A 143 19.49 -12.30 6.93
CA VAL A 143 18.56 -13.43 6.89
C VAL A 143 18.58 -14.11 5.53
N LEU A 144 18.52 -13.33 4.44
CA LEU A 144 18.47 -13.86 3.07
C LEU A 144 19.85 -14.19 2.48
N GLY A 145 20.94 -13.82 3.16
CA GLY A 145 22.31 -14.05 2.69
C GLY A 145 22.68 -13.28 1.44
N VAL A 146 22.03 -12.13 1.19
CA VAL A 146 22.23 -11.27 0.01
C VAL A 146 22.67 -9.86 0.41
N PRO A 147 23.33 -9.09 -0.48
CA PRO A 147 23.73 -7.73 -0.17
C PRO A 147 22.55 -6.74 -0.16
N THR A 148 22.69 -5.69 0.66
CA THR A 148 21.83 -4.51 0.56
C THR A 148 21.99 -3.80 -0.79
N ALA A 149 20.91 -3.15 -1.25
CA ALA A 149 20.88 -2.33 -2.46
C ALA A 149 21.42 -0.91 -2.22
N GLU A 150 22.45 -0.78 -1.39
CA GLU A 150 23.04 0.51 -1.09
C GLU A 150 23.62 1.15 -2.35
N SER A 151 23.34 2.44 -2.52
CA SER A 151 23.81 3.24 -3.64
C SER A 151 24.12 4.66 -3.19
N GLN A 152 24.88 5.37 -4.03
CA GLN A 152 25.31 6.74 -3.77
C GLN A 152 24.67 7.69 -4.77
N HIS A 153 24.41 8.92 -4.33
CA HIS A 153 23.93 9.96 -5.23
C HIS A 153 24.99 10.21 -6.33
N PRO A 154 24.62 10.28 -7.62
CA PRO A 154 25.58 10.27 -8.73
C PRO A 154 26.50 11.49 -8.81
N LYS A 155 26.18 12.58 -8.09
CA LYS A 155 27.00 13.81 -8.05
C LYS A 155 27.56 14.09 -6.66
N SER A 156 26.71 14.01 -5.65
CA SER A 156 27.04 14.31 -4.24
C SER A 156 27.75 13.14 -3.54
N GLY A 157 27.70 11.94 -4.14
CA GLY A 157 28.32 10.74 -3.59
C GLY A 157 27.54 10.18 -2.40
N GLU A 158 28.27 9.70 -1.40
CA GLU A 158 27.72 9.15 -0.18
C GLU A 158 27.22 10.27 0.75
N ARG A 159 25.97 10.15 1.22
CA ARG A 159 25.44 11.08 2.23
C ARG A 159 26.09 10.81 3.58
N PRO A 160 26.71 11.81 4.24
CA PRO A 160 27.46 11.59 5.47
C PRO A 160 26.55 11.29 6.68
N GLU A 161 25.40 11.96 6.74
CA GLU A 161 24.42 11.84 7.81
C GLU A 161 23.04 11.55 7.22
N ALA A 162 22.29 10.67 7.88
CA ALA A 162 20.92 10.38 7.50
C ALA A 162 20.05 11.64 7.56
N ASP A 163 19.12 11.76 6.61
CA ASP A 163 18.11 12.80 6.62
C ASP A 163 17.30 12.79 7.92
N GLU A 164 16.99 13.97 8.47
CA GLU A 164 16.15 14.07 9.67
C GLU A 164 14.74 13.50 9.45
N MET A 165 14.28 13.45 8.19
CA MET A 165 13.03 12.81 7.83
C MET A 165 13.04 11.29 8.08
N LEU A 166 14.21 10.64 8.15
CA LEU A 166 14.31 9.24 8.60
C LEU A 166 14.06 9.06 10.11
N LEU A 167 13.95 10.17 10.85
CA LEU A 167 13.57 10.18 12.26
C LEU A 167 12.10 10.57 12.45
N ILE A 168 11.28 10.53 11.39
CA ILE A 168 9.88 10.98 11.47
C ILE A 168 9.05 10.18 12.48
N GLU A 169 9.38 8.90 12.68
CA GLU A 169 8.77 8.08 13.72
C GLU A 169 8.93 8.74 15.10
N ARG A 170 10.16 9.14 15.43
CA ARG A 170 10.47 9.86 16.67
C ARG A 170 9.88 11.27 16.70
N ASN A 171 9.90 11.99 15.57
CA ASN A 171 9.54 13.41 15.51
C ASN A 171 8.03 13.65 15.51
N LEU A 172 7.23 12.71 14.98
CA LEU A 172 5.77 12.75 15.02
C LEU A 172 5.18 12.08 16.27
N GLY A 173 6.03 11.59 17.20
CA GLY A 173 5.56 10.85 18.37
C GLY A 173 5.04 9.45 18.06
N LEU A 174 5.31 8.93 16.86
CA LEU A 174 4.98 7.56 16.48
C LEU A 174 5.75 6.57 17.37
N GLY A 175 5.07 5.50 17.79
CA GLY A 175 5.63 4.50 18.72
C GLY A 175 5.60 4.91 20.19
N ILE A 176 5.04 6.07 20.55
CA ILE A 176 4.62 6.37 21.93
C ILE A 176 3.19 5.85 22.08
N PRO A 177 2.89 4.95 23.05
CA PRO A 177 1.51 4.57 23.33
C PRO A 177 0.72 5.82 23.71
N GLU A 178 -0.19 6.24 22.83
CA GLU A 178 -1.08 7.35 23.11
C GLU A 178 -2.38 6.85 23.73
N ALA A 179 -3.28 7.78 24.04
CA ALA A 179 -4.68 7.44 24.28
C ALA A 179 -5.29 6.78 23.03
N ALA A 180 -6.57 6.41 23.11
CA ALA A 180 -7.32 5.92 21.95
C ALA A 180 -7.06 6.81 20.72
N THR A 181 -6.77 6.17 19.58
CA THR A 181 -6.54 6.85 18.30
C THR A 181 -7.66 7.83 17.96
N THR A 182 -7.30 8.93 17.30
CA THR A 182 -8.24 9.91 16.73
C THR A 182 -9.17 9.30 15.68
N PHE A 183 -8.86 8.12 15.12
CA PHE A 183 -9.78 7.39 14.24
C PHE A 183 -11.00 6.80 14.96
N ALA A 184 -10.91 6.55 16.28
CA ALA A 184 -12.02 6.04 17.07
C ALA A 184 -13.13 7.10 17.25
N GLY A 185 -14.34 6.64 17.57
CA GLY A 185 -15.53 7.47 17.67
C GLY A 185 -16.06 7.89 16.30
N ASP A 186 -16.19 9.20 16.10
CA ASP A 186 -16.93 9.77 14.96
C ASP A 186 -16.34 9.38 13.60
N LEU A 187 -15.01 9.24 13.47
CA LEU A 187 -14.39 8.98 12.15
C LEU A 187 -14.71 7.58 11.63
N ILE A 188 -14.56 6.54 12.45
CA ILE A 188 -14.91 5.16 12.05
C ILE A 188 -16.41 4.89 12.15
N GLY A 189 -17.11 5.51 13.11
CA GLY A 189 -18.54 5.34 13.34
C GLY A 189 -19.43 5.78 12.17
N VAL A 190 -18.96 6.70 11.31
CA VAL A 190 -19.70 7.11 10.10
C VAL A 190 -19.51 6.19 8.89
N VAL A 191 -18.51 5.28 8.93
CA VAL A 191 -18.18 4.42 7.78
C VAL A 191 -19.33 3.47 7.42
N PRO A 192 -20.04 2.81 8.36
CA PRO A 192 -21.13 1.90 8.00
C PRO A 192 -22.27 2.59 7.24
N GLU A 193 -22.75 3.72 7.73
CA GLU A 193 -23.84 4.46 7.07
C GLU A 193 -23.40 4.96 5.69
N PHE A 194 -22.17 5.49 5.60
CA PHE A 194 -21.59 5.93 4.35
C PHE A 194 -21.51 4.77 3.34
N ALA A 195 -20.95 3.62 3.71
CA ALA A 195 -20.81 2.45 2.85
C ALA A 195 -22.17 1.92 2.38
N MET A 196 -23.14 1.85 3.28
CA MET A 196 -24.52 1.45 2.94
C MET A 196 -25.19 2.39 1.95
N SER A 197 -24.97 3.70 2.07
CA SER A 197 -25.49 4.68 1.10
C SER A 197 -24.90 4.53 -0.30
N HIS A 198 -23.79 3.80 -0.43
CA HIS A 198 -23.11 3.49 -1.70
C HIS A 198 -23.24 2.03 -2.12
N GLY A 199 -24.18 1.27 -1.53
CA GLY A 199 -24.52 -0.08 -1.98
C GLY A 199 -23.61 -1.20 -1.45
N LEU A 200 -22.76 -0.91 -0.47
CA LEU A 200 -22.00 -1.93 0.26
C LEU A 200 -22.78 -2.36 1.52
N PHE A 201 -22.56 -3.59 1.99
CA PHE A 201 -23.05 -3.99 3.30
C PHE A 201 -21.98 -3.67 4.34
N ALA A 202 -22.35 -3.01 5.43
CA ALA A 202 -21.41 -2.65 6.47
C ALA A 202 -22.08 -2.66 7.85
N MET A 203 -21.30 -3.05 8.86
CA MET A 203 -21.67 -2.96 10.27
C MET A 203 -20.47 -2.44 11.05
N GLY A 204 -20.71 -1.69 12.12
CA GLY A 204 -19.63 -1.13 12.92
C GLY A 204 -20.13 -0.32 14.10
N GLY A 205 -19.18 0.24 14.83
CA GLY A 205 -19.40 1.14 15.96
C GLY A 205 -18.21 2.08 16.09
N ASP A 206 -17.94 2.51 17.31
CA ASP A 206 -16.96 3.56 17.59
C ASP A 206 -15.49 3.10 17.47
N ASP A 207 -15.22 1.80 17.48
CA ASP A 207 -13.84 1.27 17.49
C ASP A 207 -13.51 0.31 16.33
N ALA A 208 -14.54 -0.10 15.57
CA ALA A 208 -14.37 -1.04 14.48
C ALA A 208 -15.48 -0.94 13.44
N CYS A 209 -15.14 -1.26 12.20
CA CYS A 209 -16.09 -1.40 11.10
C CYS A 209 -15.74 -2.62 10.25
N THR A 210 -16.76 -3.38 9.88
CA THR A 210 -16.67 -4.51 8.95
C THR A 210 -17.55 -4.22 7.74
N LEU A 211 -16.99 -4.40 6.54
CA LEU A 211 -17.70 -4.22 5.28
C LEU A 211 -17.62 -5.49 4.43
N GLU A 212 -18.71 -5.84 3.77
CA GLU A 212 -18.73 -6.81 2.69
C GLU A 212 -18.58 -6.05 1.37
N VAL A 213 -17.52 -6.37 0.62
CA VAL A 213 -17.23 -5.75 -0.68
C VAL A 213 -17.32 -6.80 -1.80
N PRO A 214 -17.68 -6.39 -3.04
CA PRO A 214 -17.72 -7.32 -4.16
C PRO A 214 -16.35 -7.97 -4.40
N TYR A 215 -16.32 -9.29 -4.58
CA TYR A 215 -15.16 -10.00 -5.12
C TYR A 215 -15.43 -10.43 -6.56
N THR A 216 -16.53 -11.17 -6.79
CA THR A 216 -17.00 -11.47 -8.15
C THR A 216 -18.14 -10.54 -8.58
N GLY A 217 -18.00 -9.94 -9.77
CA GLY A 217 -19.00 -9.04 -10.33
C GLY A 217 -19.15 -7.72 -9.55
N SER A 218 -20.30 -7.06 -9.72
CA SER A 218 -20.55 -5.71 -9.19
C SER A 218 -21.60 -5.66 -8.06
N LYS A 219 -21.98 -6.81 -7.50
CA LYS A 219 -23.05 -6.92 -6.49
C LYS A 219 -22.55 -7.61 -5.22
N PRO A 220 -22.97 -7.18 -4.02
CA PRO A 220 -22.69 -7.90 -2.77
C PRO A 220 -23.23 -9.34 -2.81
N SER A 221 -22.61 -10.26 -2.06
CA SER A 221 -22.97 -11.68 -2.09
C SER A 221 -24.41 -11.93 -1.66
N MET A 222 -24.93 -11.15 -0.71
CA MET A 222 -26.34 -11.25 -0.33
C MET A 222 -27.29 -10.94 -1.50
N MET A 223 -26.95 -9.97 -2.37
CA MET A 223 -27.79 -9.66 -3.54
C MET A 223 -27.70 -10.74 -4.62
N THR A 224 -26.50 -11.27 -4.89
CA THR A 224 -26.34 -12.36 -5.87
C THR A 224 -27.00 -13.64 -5.38
N MET A 225 -26.93 -13.95 -4.07
CA MET A 225 -27.65 -15.07 -3.46
C MET A 225 -29.18 -14.93 -3.57
N LEU A 226 -29.73 -13.72 -3.36
CA LEU A 226 -31.16 -13.44 -3.58
C LEU A 226 -31.57 -13.63 -5.05
N GLU A 227 -30.64 -13.40 -5.98
CA GLU A 227 -30.81 -13.61 -7.42
C GLU A 227 -30.48 -15.05 -7.86
N GLY A 228 -30.18 -15.96 -6.93
CA GLY A 228 -29.92 -17.37 -7.20
C GLY A 228 -28.55 -17.66 -7.83
N SER A 229 -27.62 -16.71 -7.78
CA SER A 229 -26.24 -16.87 -8.22
C SER A 229 -25.31 -17.02 -7.01
N PRO A 230 -24.24 -17.84 -7.07
CA PRO A 230 -23.25 -17.90 -6.01
C PRO A 230 -22.58 -16.52 -5.91
N GLY A 231 -22.71 -15.88 -4.76
CA GLY A 231 -21.99 -14.67 -4.43
C GLY A 231 -20.68 -15.00 -3.76
N GLU A 232 -19.58 -14.50 -4.31
CA GLU A 232 -18.31 -14.42 -3.60
C GLU A 232 -18.04 -12.96 -3.24
N SER A 233 -17.85 -12.70 -1.96
CA SER A 233 -17.54 -11.38 -1.41
C SER A 233 -16.25 -11.46 -0.64
N ALA A 234 -15.50 -10.37 -0.66
CA ALA A 234 -14.38 -10.17 0.23
C ALA A 234 -14.83 -9.40 1.47
N LEU A 235 -14.12 -9.62 2.57
CA LEU A 235 -14.43 -9.00 3.86
C LEU A 235 -13.38 -7.96 4.20
N VAL A 236 -13.81 -6.71 4.37
CA VAL A 236 -12.98 -5.63 4.90
C VAL A 236 -13.23 -5.48 6.39
N GLN A 237 -12.16 -5.35 7.16
CA GLN A 237 -12.20 -5.02 8.58
C GLN A 237 -11.32 -3.79 8.82
N MET A 238 -11.85 -2.84 9.58
CA MET A 238 -11.17 -1.65 10.07
C MET A 238 -11.21 -1.70 11.59
N GLY A 239 -10.06 -1.53 12.26
CA GLY A 239 -9.97 -1.58 13.72
C GLY A 239 -9.02 -0.55 14.28
N THR A 240 -9.37 0.04 15.43
CA THR A 240 -8.65 1.13 16.09
C THR A 240 -8.02 0.73 17.44
N GLU A 241 -8.17 -0.52 17.85
CA GLU A 241 -7.72 -1.00 19.17
C GLU A 241 -6.28 -1.54 19.17
N GLU A 242 -5.76 -1.93 18.01
CA GLU A 242 -4.41 -2.48 17.87
C GLU A 242 -3.43 -1.36 17.50
N ASP A 243 -2.40 -1.18 18.34
CA ASP A 243 -1.28 -0.29 18.02
C ASP A 243 -0.29 -1.00 17.09
N HIS A 244 0.22 -0.28 16.09
CA HIS A 244 1.32 -0.77 15.29
C HIS A 244 2.62 -0.77 16.12
N PRO A 245 3.40 -1.87 16.20
CA PRO A 245 4.54 -1.98 17.11
C PRO A 245 5.62 -0.90 16.96
N ARG A 246 5.76 -0.32 15.77
CA ARG A 246 6.74 0.74 15.48
C ARG A 246 6.12 2.12 15.34
N ILE A 247 4.87 2.19 14.86
CA ILE A 247 4.24 3.45 14.46
C ILE A 247 3.29 3.96 15.57
N GLY A 248 2.84 3.10 16.48
CA GLY A 248 1.93 3.46 17.56
C GLY A 248 0.47 3.44 17.09
N SER A 249 -0.31 4.41 17.55
CA SER A 249 -1.76 4.42 17.37
C SER A 249 -2.19 4.84 15.96
N GLY A 250 -3.33 4.30 15.54
CA GLY A 250 -3.88 4.51 14.21
C GLY A 250 -5.01 3.52 13.91
N VAL A 251 -5.18 3.19 12.63
CA VAL A 251 -6.21 2.26 12.17
C VAL A 251 -5.60 1.16 11.31
N HIS A 252 -5.92 -0.08 11.65
CA HIS A 252 -5.59 -1.25 10.86
C HIS A 252 -6.70 -1.55 9.86
N PHE A 253 -6.31 -1.88 8.63
CA PHE A 253 -7.18 -2.41 7.59
C PHE A 253 -6.79 -3.84 7.29
N ARG A 254 -7.80 -4.70 7.16
CA ARG A 254 -7.66 -6.05 6.63
C ARG A 254 -8.69 -6.26 5.53
N LEU A 255 -8.28 -6.83 4.41
CA LEU A 255 -9.17 -7.32 3.36
C LEU A 255 -8.89 -8.81 3.16
N ALA A 256 -9.86 -9.66 3.47
CA ALA A 256 -9.79 -11.09 3.26
C ALA A 256 -10.52 -11.49 1.97
N LEU A 257 -9.82 -12.16 1.07
CA LEU A 257 -10.41 -12.72 -0.15
C LEU A 257 -11.06 -14.08 0.15
N PRO A 258 -12.11 -14.47 -0.58
CA PRO A 258 -12.75 -15.78 -0.42
C PRO A 258 -11.97 -16.94 -1.06
N HIS A 259 -10.77 -16.67 -1.58
CA HIS A 259 -9.95 -17.66 -2.29
C HIS A 259 -9.06 -18.47 -1.33
N LEU A 260 -9.06 -19.79 -1.53
CA LEU A 260 -8.20 -20.74 -0.83
C LEU A 260 -7.20 -21.35 -1.79
N PHE A 261 -5.97 -21.53 -1.32
CA PHE A 261 -4.87 -22.13 -2.06
C PHE A 261 -4.67 -23.59 -1.65
N ASP A 262 -3.98 -24.34 -2.52
CA ASP A 262 -3.68 -25.75 -2.26
C ASP A 262 -2.67 -25.94 -1.11
N SER A 263 -1.75 -24.98 -0.94
CA SER A 263 -0.76 -25.00 0.14
C SER A 263 -0.37 -23.61 0.63
N PRO A 264 0.20 -23.50 1.85
CA PRO A 264 0.74 -22.22 2.34
C PRO A 264 1.83 -21.63 1.45
N GLY A 265 2.61 -22.47 0.77
CA GLY A 265 3.65 -22.01 -0.17
C GLY A 265 3.06 -21.37 -1.43
N ASP A 266 1.96 -21.94 -1.94
CA ASP A 266 1.23 -21.37 -3.07
C ASP A 266 0.57 -20.04 -2.69
N ALA A 267 0.01 -19.94 -1.48
CA ALA A 267 -0.52 -18.69 -0.94
C ALA A 267 0.57 -17.61 -0.82
N ALA A 268 1.75 -17.98 -0.31
CA ALA A 268 2.88 -17.07 -0.15
C ALA A 268 3.42 -16.56 -1.50
N THR A 269 3.51 -17.45 -2.49
CA THR A 269 3.89 -17.12 -3.87
C THR A 269 2.87 -16.17 -4.49
N SER A 270 1.59 -16.52 -4.40
CA SER A 270 0.48 -15.72 -4.93
C SER A 270 0.40 -14.33 -4.28
N ALA A 271 0.69 -14.23 -2.98
CA ALA A 271 0.78 -12.94 -2.29
C ALA A 271 1.92 -12.06 -2.84
N ASN A 272 3.11 -12.63 -3.10
CA ASN A 272 4.21 -11.88 -3.73
C ASN A 272 3.84 -11.44 -5.15
N ASP A 273 3.24 -12.34 -5.94
CA ASP A 273 2.87 -12.04 -7.33
C ASP A 273 1.79 -10.95 -7.39
N LEU A 274 0.82 -10.98 -6.49
CA LEU A 274 -0.20 -9.95 -6.38
C LEU A 274 0.39 -8.60 -5.93
N ASN A 275 1.31 -8.60 -4.95
CA ASN A 275 2.07 -7.40 -4.59
C ASN A 275 2.88 -6.84 -5.77
N HIS A 276 3.50 -7.71 -6.57
CA HIS A 276 4.25 -7.33 -7.76
C HIS A 276 3.35 -6.71 -8.83
N HIS A 277 2.20 -7.32 -9.09
CA HIS A 277 1.18 -6.82 -10.01
C HIS A 277 0.72 -5.39 -9.65
N PHE A 278 0.44 -5.13 -8.37
CA PHE A 278 0.09 -3.78 -7.89
C PHE A 278 1.27 -2.79 -7.89
N ALA A 279 2.49 -3.26 -7.60
CA ALA A 279 3.69 -2.43 -7.62
C ALA A 279 4.10 -1.98 -9.04
N MET A 280 3.79 -2.78 -10.07
CA MET A 280 4.22 -2.55 -11.46
C MET A 280 3.19 -1.86 -12.36
N ILE A 281 2.05 -1.41 -11.80
CA ILE A 281 0.89 -0.82 -12.53
C ILE A 281 0.42 -1.74 -13.65
N GLU A 282 0.29 -3.01 -13.30
CA GLU A 282 -0.55 -3.91 -14.08
C GLU A 282 -2.02 -3.83 -13.61
N SER A 283 -2.27 -2.98 -12.62
CA SER A 283 -3.56 -2.74 -11.99
C SER A 283 -3.98 -1.27 -12.04
N ASP A 284 -5.25 -1.06 -11.77
CA ASP A 284 -5.91 0.23 -11.81
C ASP A 284 -6.50 0.60 -10.43
N ALA A 285 -5.81 0.16 -9.37
CA ALA A 285 -6.15 0.42 -7.97
C ALA A 285 -5.00 1.14 -7.23
N THR A 286 -5.37 1.88 -6.19
CA THR A 286 -4.41 2.35 -5.18
C THR A 286 -3.99 1.17 -4.31
N PHE A 287 -2.68 1.09 -4.03
CA PHE A 287 -2.01 0.04 -3.29
C PHE A 287 -1.13 0.66 -2.20
N LEU A 288 -1.61 0.63 -0.95
CA LEU A 288 -1.02 1.28 0.22
C LEU A 288 -0.96 0.29 1.38
N GLY A 289 -0.29 -0.83 1.18
CA GLY A 289 -0.24 -1.96 2.11
C GLY A 289 0.29 -3.19 1.38
N ALA A 290 0.09 -4.38 1.97
CA ALA A 290 0.66 -5.61 1.45
C ALA A 290 -0.34 -6.76 1.46
N TRP A 291 -0.29 -7.58 0.41
CA TRP A 291 -0.80 -8.94 0.42
C TRP A 291 0.17 -9.84 1.17
N CYS A 292 -0.36 -10.68 2.05
CA CYS A 292 0.39 -11.67 2.82
C CYS A 292 -0.45 -12.91 3.11
N VAL A 293 0.23 -13.99 3.52
CA VAL A 293 -0.46 -15.19 4.02
C VAL A 293 -1.23 -14.82 5.28
N ASP A 294 -2.49 -15.24 5.38
CA ASP A 294 -3.34 -14.95 6.52
C ASP A 294 -2.81 -15.62 7.81
N PRO A 295 -2.28 -14.85 8.77
CA PRO A 295 -1.74 -15.44 10.00
C PRO A 295 -2.83 -15.88 10.98
N THR A 296 -4.09 -15.54 10.71
CA THR A 296 -5.24 -15.84 11.56
C THR A 296 -6.03 -17.06 11.09
N SER A 297 -5.76 -17.53 9.87
CA SER A 297 -6.42 -18.68 9.26
C SER A 297 -5.59 -19.95 9.41
N ASN A 298 -6.25 -21.09 9.59
CA ASN A 298 -5.61 -22.40 9.48
C ASN A 298 -5.61 -22.94 8.04
N GLU A 299 -6.30 -22.24 7.13
CA GLU A 299 -6.38 -22.57 5.71
C GLU A 299 -5.36 -21.73 4.93
N ALA A 300 -4.83 -22.28 3.84
CA ALA A 300 -3.93 -21.55 2.97
C ALA A 300 -4.74 -20.45 2.26
N SER A 301 -4.61 -19.23 2.74
CA SER A 301 -5.38 -18.07 2.32
C SER A 301 -4.49 -16.82 2.42
N ILE A 302 -4.87 -15.77 1.68
CA ILE A 302 -4.17 -14.49 1.72
C ILE A 302 -5.10 -13.39 2.18
N ILE A 303 -4.50 -12.38 2.80
CA ILE A 303 -5.16 -11.14 3.18
C ILE A 303 -4.34 -9.97 2.66
N TYR A 304 -5.01 -8.84 2.43
CA TYR A 304 -4.34 -7.55 2.35
C TYR A 304 -4.37 -6.90 3.73
N THR A 305 -3.24 -6.34 4.14
CA THR A 305 -3.08 -5.60 5.39
C THR A 305 -2.55 -4.20 5.09
N SER A 306 -2.98 -3.23 5.89
CA SER A 306 -2.49 -1.86 5.86
C SER A 306 -2.68 -1.21 7.23
N PHE A 307 -1.85 -0.22 7.55
CA PHE A 307 -1.96 0.59 8.76
C PHE A 307 -1.83 2.07 8.43
N TYR A 308 -2.83 2.87 8.82
CA TYR A 308 -2.75 4.33 8.70
C TYR A 308 -2.49 4.96 10.07
N PRO A 309 -1.39 5.70 10.24
CA PRO A 309 -1.07 6.35 11.51
C PRO A 309 -2.04 7.47 11.86
N ASP A 310 -2.16 7.77 13.14
CA ASP A 310 -3.09 8.77 13.67
C ASP A 310 -2.93 10.18 13.07
N VAL A 311 -1.72 10.54 12.64
CA VAL A 311 -1.45 11.80 11.93
C VAL A 311 -2.27 11.96 10.64
N LEU A 312 -2.78 10.86 10.08
CA LEU A 312 -3.68 10.89 8.93
C LEU A 312 -5.17 11.05 9.31
N ALA A 313 -5.53 10.98 10.59
CA ALA A 313 -6.91 11.02 11.06
C ALA A 313 -7.60 12.34 10.68
N ARG A 314 -8.53 12.24 9.75
CA ARG A 314 -9.42 13.33 9.31
C ARG A 314 -10.66 12.78 8.61
N PRO A 315 -11.75 13.56 8.52
CA PRO A 315 -12.94 13.15 7.78
C PRO A 315 -12.63 12.74 6.34
N GLY A 316 -13.30 11.69 5.85
CA GLY A 316 -13.18 11.20 4.48
C GLY A 316 -12.10 10.13 4.27
N VAL A 317 -11.08 10.02 5.13
CA VAL A 317 -9.97 9.07 4.93
C VAL A 317 -10.45 7.61 4.97
N LEU A 318 -11.25 7.23 5.97
CA LEU A 318 -11.74 5.86 6.11
C LEU A 318 -12.78 5.50 5.03
N GLN A 319 -13.60 6.47 4.63
CA GLN A 319 -14.55 6.34 3.52
C GLN A 319 -13.81 6.07 2.20
N ASN A 320 -12.75 6.83 1.92
CA ASN A 320 -11.93 6.63 0.74
C ASN A 320 -11.21 5.28 0.79
N ALA A 321 -10.68 4.88 1.95
CA ALA A 321 -10.05 3.57 2.13
C ALA A 321 -11.03 2.41 1.87
N ALA A 322 -12.30 2.53 2.31
CA ALA A 322 -13.32 1.52 2.04
C ALA A 322 -13.50 1.25 0.53
N PHE A 323 -13.56 2.31 -0.30
CA PHE A 323 -13.66 2.15 -1.75
C PHE A 323 -12.37 1.65 -2.39
N GLN A 324 -11.22 2.07 -1.89
CA GLN A 324 -9.94 1.55 -2.36
C GLN A 324 -9.84 0.04 -2.13
N LEU A 325 -10.22 -0.43 -0.95
CA LEU A 325 -10.25 -1.87 -0.62
C LEU A 325 -11.29 -2.64 -1.44
N ALA A 326 -12.44 -2.03 -1.72
CA ALA A 326 -13.43 -2.62 -2.64
C ALA A 326 -12.87 -2.76 -4.07
N ARG A 327 -12.16 -1.75 -4.59
CA ARG A 327 -11.50 -1.86 -5.90
C ARG A 327 -10.36 -2.88 -5.88
N LEU A 328 -9.57 -2.91 -4.80
CA LEU A 328 -8.48 -3.87 -4.63
C LEU A 328 -9.01 -5.31 -4.69
N SER A 329 -10.13 -5.60 -4.01
CA SER A 329 -10.82 -6.90 -4.08
C SER A 329 -11.16 -7.31 -5.52
N GLN A 330 -11.72 -6.39 -6.31
CA GLN A 330 -12.10 -6.66 -7.70
C GLN A 330 -10.88 -6.92 -8.59
N VAL A 331 -9.85 -6.09 -8.49
CA VAL A 331 -8.62 -6.28 -9.28
C VAL A 331 -7.93 -7.58 -8.91
N SER A 332 -7.93 -7.97 -7.63
CA SER A 332 -7.42 -9.28 -7.22
C SER A 332 -8.21 -10.42 -7.83
N GLN A 333 -9.54 -10.30 -7.95
CA GLN A 333 -10.35 -11.29 -8.65
C GLN A 333 -9.99 -11.37 -10.14
N GLU A 334 -9.78 -10.24 -10.81
CA GLU A 334 -9.35 -10.18 -12.21
C GLU A 334 -8.00 -10.89 -12.39
N PHE A 335 -7.04 -10.61 -11.51
CA PHE A 335 -5.72 -11.26 -11.49
C PHE A 335 -5.82 -12.79 -11.40
N PHE A 336 -6.56 -13.33 -10.42
CA PHE A 336 -6.72 -14.77 -10.29
C PHE A 336 -7.62 -15.39 -11.36
N GLY A 337 -8.55 -14.61 -11.93
CA GLY A 337 -9.46 -15.05 -12.99
C GLY A 337 -8.78 -15.25 -14.34
N ASP A 338 -7.80 -14.39 -14.67
CA ASP A 338 -7.05 -14.47 -15.92
C ASP A 338 -6.08 -15.67 -15.95
N GLU A 339 -5.53 -16.08 -14.80
CA GLU A 339 -4.70 -17.29 -14.68
C GLU A 339 -5.48 -18.61 -14.83
N TRP A 340 -6.81 -18.58 -14.74
CA TRP A 340 -7.67 -19.77 -14.79
C TRP A 340 -8.23 -20.09 -16.19
N THR A 341 -7.80 -19.36 -17.22
CA THR A 341 -8.13 -19.68 -18.63
C THR A 341 -6.93 -20.13 -19.48
N GLY A 342 -5.78 -20.41 -18.84
CA GLY A 342 -4.56 -20.95 -19.46
C GLY A 342 -4.41 -22.45 -19.35
#